data_AF-A0A1G8YJC1-F1
#
_entry.id   AF-A0A1G8YJC1-F1
#
_cell.length_a   1.000
_cell.length_b   1.000
_cell.length_c   1.000
_cell.angle_alpha   90.00
_cell.angle_beta   90.00
_cell.angle_gamma   90.00
#
_symmetry.space_group_name_H-M   'P 1'
#
loop_
_entity.id
_entity.type
_entity.pdbx_description
1 polymer ?
#
loop_
_entity_poly.entity_id
_entity_poly.type
_entity_poly.pdbx_seq_one_letter_code
_entity_poly.pdbx_strand_id
1 'polypeptide(L)' 'MGWAMSKNKVIVLAVLEGGMSKSEAARRYGVSRQWVHELLRRHAQAGNSGLAPRSRRPRTSPHATPA' A
#
# COMPACT_ATOMS: atom_id res chain seq x y z
N MET A 1 21.75 -8.61 -2.64
CA MET A 1 20.81 -8.07 -1.63
C MET A 1 19.47 -7.79 -2.31
N GLY A 2 18.70 -8.85 -2.60
CA GLY A 2 17.48 -8.74 -3.40
C GLY A 2 16.31 -8.26 -2.55
N TRP A 3 16.14 -6.95 -2.43
CA TRP A 3 14.91 -6.42 -1.88
C TRP A 3 13.86 -6.39 -2.99
N ALA A 4 12.83 -7.24 -2.89
CA ALA A 4 11.62 -7.07 -3.69
C ALA A 4 10.86 -5.85 -3.16
N MET A 5 11.06 -4.69 -3.79
CA MET A 5 10.37 -3.44 -3.43
C MET A 5 8.91 -3.60 -3.82
N SER A 6 8.02 -3.73 -2.83
CA SER A 6 6.59 -3.67 -3.12
C SER A 6 6.23 -2.27 -3.63
N LYS A 7 5.29 -2.17 -4.58
CA LYS A 7 4.82 -0.90 -5.13
C LYS A 7 4.42 0.10 -4.03
N ASN A 8 3.77 -0.39 -2.97
CA ASN A 8 3.38 0.41 -1.81
C ASN A 8 4.57 1.08 -1.11
N LYS A 9 5.69 0.35 -1.01
CA LYS A 9 6.90 0.83 -0.35
C LYS A 9 7.59 1.93 -1.13
N VAL A 10 7.65 1.77 -2.45
CA VAL A 10 8.16 2.81 -3.36
C VAL A 10 7.32 4.08 -3.25
N ILE A 11 5.99 3.97 -3.22
CA ILE A 11 5.09 5.12 -3.06
C ILE A 11 5.35 5.87 -1.74
N VAL A 12 5.48 5.14 -0.62
CA VAL A 12 5.71 5.76 0.69
C VAL A 12 7.08 6.44 0.76
N LEU A 13 8.15 5.78 0.31
CA LEU A 13 9.49 6.35 0.30
C LEU A 13 9.59 7.58 -0.62
N ALA A 14 8.91 7.56 -1.77
CA ALA A 14 8.87 8.73 -2.64
C ALA A 14 8.27 9.97 -1.95
N VAL A 15 7.29 9.77 -1.05
CA VAL A 15 6.67 10.86 -0.29
C VAL A 15 7.52 11.28 0.91
N LEU A 16 8.02 10.33 1.70
CA LEU A 16 8.72 10.61 2.95
C LEU A 16 10.17 11.06 2.73
N GLU A 17 10.90 10.34 1.87
CA GLU A 17 12.32 10.60 1.60
C GLU A 17 12.50 11.42 0.33
N GLY A 18 11.69 11.15 -0.69
CA GLY A 18 11.76 11.84 -1.98
C GLY A 18 11.11 13.23 -2.00
N GLY A 19 10.50 13.67 -0.89
CA GLY A 19 9.83 14.99 -0.79
C GLY A 19 8.61 15.16 -1.69
N MET A 20 8.14 14.08 -2.33
CA MET A 20 7.03 14.14 -3.28
C MET A 20 5.72 14.46 -2.56
N SER A 21 4.91 15.36 -3.13
CA SER A 21 3.58 15.58 -2.59
C SER A 21 2.71 14.31 -2.75
N LYS A 22 1.75 14.10 -1.83
CA LYS A 22 0.84 12.95 -1.89
C LYS A 22 0.07 12.88 -3.23
N SER A 23 -0.29 14.05 -3.78
CA SER A 23 -0.97 14.19 -5.07
C SER A 23 -0.08 13.81 -6.24
N GLU A 24 1.19 14.20 -6.20
CA GLU A 24 2.16 13.85 -7.23
C GLU A 24 2.47 12.36 -7.21
N ALA A 25 2.67 11.77 -6.04
CA ALA A 25 2.87 10.32 -5.90
C ALA A 25 1.67 9.52 -6.43
N ALA A 26 0.45 9.97 -6.14
CA ALA A 26 -0.77 9.35 -6.66
C ALA A 26 -0.78 9.31 -8.21
N ARG A 27 -0.48 10.45 -8.85
CA ARG A 27 -0.40 10.56 -10.31
C ARG A 27 0.72 9.70 -10.89
N ARG A 28 1.92 9.81 -10.32
CA ARG A 28 3.13 9.11 -10.81
C ARG A 28 3.00 7.60 -10.75
N TYR A 29 2.41 7.07 -9.69
CA TYR A 29 2.30 5.62 -9.48
C TYR A 29 0.94 5.04 -9.86
N GLY A 30 0.04 5.85 -10.45
CA GLY A 30 -1.27 5.40 -10.91
C GLY A 30 -2.15 4.84 -9.78
N VAL A 31 -2.20 5.54 -8.64
CA VAL A 31 -3.04 5.18 -7.50
C VAL A 31 -3.88 6.37 -7.07
N SER A 32 -4.96 6.13 -6.32
CA SER A 32 -5.75 7.24 -5.79
C SER A 32 -4.99 7.99 -4.69
N ARG A 33 -5.26 9.30 -4.55
CA ARG A 33 -4.73 10.09 -3.44
C ARG A 33 -5.10 9.49 -2.08
N GLN A 34 -6.34 9.04 -1.94
CA GLN A 34 -6.82 8.39 -0.72
C GLN A 34 -6.01 7.14 -0.37
N TRP A 35 -5.61 6.35 -1.37
CA TRP A 35 -4.74 5.19 -1.15
C TRP A 35 -3.35 5.62 -0.64
N VAL A 36 -2.76 6.69 -1.17
CA VAL A 36 -1.49 7.23 -0.64
C VAL A 36 -1.62 7.64 0.82
N HIS A 37 -2.71 8.31 1.21
CA HIS A 37 -2.99 8.64 2.61
C HIS A 37 -3.08 7.37 3.48
N GLU A 38 -3.77 6.34 3.00
CA GLU A 38 -3.89 5.08 3.73
C GLU A 38 -2.55 4.37 3.89
N LEU A 39 -1.71 4.34 2.86
CA LEU A 39 -0.37 3.77 2.94
C LEU A 39 0.49 4.48 3.97
N LEU A 40 0.47 5.82 4.00
CA LEU A 40 1.19 6.60 5.01
C LEU A 40 0.67 6.31 6.43
N ARG A 41 -0.66 6.21 6.61
CA ARG A 41 -1.25 5.83 7.90
C ARG A 41 -0.80 4.43 8.33
N ARG A 42 -0.82 3.45 7.43
CA ARG A 42 -0.36 2.08 7.73
C ARG A 42 1.14 2.04 8.06
N HIS A 43 1.94 2.82 7.34
CA HIS A 43 3.37 2.95 7.62
C HIS A 43 3.63 3.59 8.99
N ALA A 44 2.89 4.63 9.37
CA ALA A 44 3.03 5.25 10.69
C ALA A 44 2.69 4.27 11.84
N GLN A 45 1.73 3.37 11.63
CA GLN A 45 1.28 2.43 12.67
C GLN A 45 2.14 1.17 12.78
N ALA A 46 2.62 0.62 11.65
CA ALA A 46 3.24 -0.70 11.60
C ALA A 46 4.58 -0.72 10.84
N GLY A 47 5.08 0.45 10.45
CA GLY A 47 6.28 0.61 9.64
C GLY A 47 6.16 -0.13 8.30
N ASN A 48 7.28 -0.70 7.87
CA ASN A 48 7.36 -1.46 6.62
C ASN A 48 6.42 -2.67 6.55
N SER A 49 6.07 -3.26 7.69
CA SER A 49 5.16 -4.43 7.72
C SER A 49 3.74 -4.07 7.27
N GLY A 50 3.29 -2.84 7.55
CA GLY A 50 1.98 -2.33 7.14
C GLY A 50 1.82 -2.10 5.63
N LEU A 51 2.93 -2.10 4.89
CA LEU A 51 2.97 -1.89 3.44
C LEU A 51 2.99 -3.19 2.64
N ALA A 52 3.08 -4.34 3.31
CA ALA A 52 2.95 -5.64 2.67
C ALA A 52 1.61 -5.72 1.91
N PRO A 53 1.58 -6.29 0.69
CA PRO A 53 0.33 -6.55 0.00
C PRO A 53 -0.61 -7.38 0.89
N ARG A 54 -1.76 -6.83 1.24
CA ARG A 54 -2.79 -7.58 1.96
C ARG A 54 -3.63 -8.35 0.94
N SER A 55 -4.06 -9.54 1.32
CA SER A 55 -4.99 -10.34 0.53
C SER A 55 -6.22 -9.49 0.16
N ARG A 56 -6.57 -9.50 -1.13
CA ARG A 56 -7.80 -8.89 -1.65
C ARG A 56 -9.00 -9.85 -1.52
N ARG A 57 -8.76 -11.09 -1.07
CA ARG A 57 -9.80 -12.10 -0.98
C ARG A 57 -10.81 -11.69 0.10
N PRO A 58 -12.11 -11.69 -0.20
CA PRO A 58 -13.12 -11.51 0.83
C PRO A 58 -12.93 -12.57 1.92
N ARG A 59 -13.02 -12.15 3.19
CA ARG A 59 -12.83 -13.03 4.35
C ARG A 59 -13.93 -14.07 4.47
N THR A 60 -15.07 -13.83 3.84
CA THR A 60 -16.25 -14.69 3.85
C THR A 60 -16.79 -14.79 2.43
N SER A 61 -17.14 -16.01 2.01
CA SER A 61 -17.92 -16.27 0.81
C SER A 61 -19.25 -16.86 1.26
N PRO A 62 -20.37 -16.13 1.13
CA PRO A 62 -21.70 -16.65 1.50
C PRO A 62 -22.09 -17.92 0.73
N HIS A 63 -21.47 -18.17 -0.42
CA HIS A 63 -21.71 -19.35 -1.27
C HIS A 63 -20.72 -20.49 -1.03
N ALA A 64 -20.03 -20.54 0.11
CA ALA A 64 -19.16 -21.67 0.43
C ALA A 64 -20.01 -22.94 0.63
N THR A 65 -19.96 -23.85 -0.34
CA THR A 65 -20.56 -25.19 -0.24
C THR A 65 -19.78 -25.99 0.80
N PRO A 66 -20.43 -26.66 1.77
CA PRO A 66 -19.75 -27.57 2.69
C PRO A 66 -19.11 -28.72 1.90
N ALA A 67 -17.96 -29.21 2.39
CA ALA A 67 -17.31 -30.41 1.86
C ALA A 67 -18.07 -31.69 2.24
#